data_AF-A0AAU2UXI9-F1
#
_entry.id   AF-A0AAU2UXI9-F1
#
_cell.length_a   1.000
_cell.length_b   1.000
_cell.length_c   1.000
_cell.angle_alpha   90.00
_cell.angle_beta   90.00
_cell.angle_gamma   90.00
#
_symmetry.space_group_name_H-M   'P 1'
#
loop_
_entity.id
_entity.type
_entity.pdbx_description
1 polymer ?
#
loop_
_entity_poly.entity_id
_entity_poly.type
_entity_poly.pdbx_seq_one_letter_code
_entity_poly.pdbx_strand_id
1 'polypeptide(L)'
;MRIERHRIGEAALTAAEADFAERIAGDVHRMQHDPRPARAWRSVACAFLDYLGARSIRLPELGGKDAAVALGSAAAAAVGALELTLFPGRQLDVFIGYVGAGVSYGGEFDAEEEDTDQGRQVYSFEWLDGFYLAFLAQVSDRKAEVFIEAAPQWRGNEGRADVALVHALMAYVFGHEEGADDAAWPGPVQDVEKCALIDMVAATLGEGDDWPGHRAALSTLRALAAGDEEAFTRCLATQLEQYRSRAEGGDAGPRSLLPLDAMALMAMAHRKRGWRTRIDSAYLPQALVTGFAPGAPRVRAYGRDKRADAVAALANGPLVVDRPPHPFAAQSTDASLYDDFAAREMDRFHDPAEDPKMLARDLTSLMSDQRQRFLVRAALDPDGTDTCQYEALLLGAEAGAGALRVARAEPGTEVEVAIGGTTRLVPAWRSSYRPNPHQWQQAVALALVVGARKPLADCVLVEPEFFAEDGRPSPGGAYCAALHDYLRGVDPEPAMDHALTTAARMADGSFLAPPVSLLSQLVQGDQQGFALALADALEEHREHYTVGDRGKDMEAAVNLDVLGLACHARRIGWPVPIRSPYLPEGLLRSWEYGR
;
A
#
# COMPACT_ATOMS: atom_id res chain seq x y z
N MET A 1 -16.02 -15.77 26.34
CA MET A 1 -14.98 -16.30 27.25
C MET A 1 -13.75 -15.41 27.11
N ARG A 2 -13.10 -15.00 28.20
CA ARG A 2 -11.97 -14.06 28.16
C ARG A 2 -10.65 -14.79 28.39
N ILE A 3 -9.66 -14.57 27.53
CA ILE A 3 -8.30 -15.10 27.67
C ILE A 3 -7.33 -13.92 27.65
N GLU A 4 -6.50 -13.81 28.70
CA GLU A 4 -5.49 -12.75 28.79
C GLU A 4 -4.22 -13.13 28.04
N ARG A 5 -3.46 -12.12 27.59
CA ARG A 5 -2.12 -12.32 27.03
C ARG A 5 -1.05 -12.36 28.12
N HIS A 6 0.00 -13.12 27.88
CA HIS A 6 1.25 -13.01 28.63
C HIS A 6 1.85 -11.61 28.48
N ARG A 7 2.79 -11.26 29.38
CA ARG A 7 3.45 -9.94 29.40
C ARG A 7 4.82 -9.98 28.76
N ILE A 8 5.19 -8.90 28.09
CA ILE A 8 6.52 -8.67 27.52
C ILE A 8 7.12 -7.44 28.21
N GLY A 9 8.42 -7.47 28.48
CA GLY A 9 9.13 -6.35 29.10
C GLY A 9 9.15 -5.11 28.20
N GLU A 10 8.96 -3.92 28.78
CA GLU A 10 8.89 -2.64 28.06
C GLU A 10 10.14 -2.37 27.20
N ALA A 11 11.32 -2.78 27.64
CA ALA A 11 12.56 -2.65 26.87
C ALA A 11 12.51 -3.42 25.54
N ALA A 12 11.94 -4.62 25.52
CA ALA A 12 11.81 -5.42 24.29
C ALA A 12 10.75 -4.83 23.35
N LEU A 13 9.65 -4.29 23.91
CA LEU A 13 8.62 -3.59 23.14
C LEU A 13 9.19 -2.34 22.45
N THR A 14 9.91 -1.51 23.21
CA THR A 14 10.55 -0.30 22.70
C THR A 14 11.60 -0.63 21.64
N ALA A 15 12.43 -1.66 21.86
CA ALA A 15 13.44 -2.09 20.89
C ALA A 15 12.84 -2.60 19.56
N ALA A 16 11.65 -3.20 19.59
CA ALA A 16 10.96 -3.65 18.38
C ALA A 16 10.43 -2.48 17.54
N GLU A 17 10.04 -1.37 18.16
CA GLU A 17 9.45 -0.21 17.48
C GLU A 17 10.46 0.88 17.11
N ALA A 18 11.56 0.99 17.86
CA ALA A 18 12.57 2.02 17.65
C ALA A 18 13.20 1.94 16.24
N ASP A 19 13.15 3.06 15.52
CA ASP A 19 13.73 3.27 14.18
C ASP A 19 13.42 2.12 13.20
N PHE A 20 12.24 1.51 13.35
CA PHE A 20 11.93 0.23 12.71
C PHE A 20 12.02 0.32 11.18
N ALA A 21 11.49 1.38 10.57
CA ALA A 21 11.51 1.57 9.12
C ALA A 21 12.94 1.68 8.57
N GLU A 22 13.80 2.50 9.18
CA GLU A 22 15.21 2.67 8.79
C GLU A 22 15.99 1.37 8.96
N ARG A 23 15.76 0.65 10.07
CA ARG A 23 16.41 -0.62 10.35
C ARG A 23 16.05 -1.69 9.31
N ILE A 24 14.77 -1.83 8.97
CA ILE A 24 14.32 -2.75 7.91
C ILE A 24 14.85 -2.34 6.54
N ALA A 25 14.88 -1.04 6.21
CA ALA A 25 15.45 -0.57 4.95
C ALA A 25 16.95 -0.95 4.84
N GLY A 26 17.71 -0.80 5.93
CA GLY A 26 19.10 -1.25 6.01
C GLY A 26 19.25 -2.78 5.89
N ASP A 27 18.35 -3.55 6.50
CA ASP A 27 18.34 -5.02 6.39
C ASP A 27 18.06 -5.48 4.95
N VAL A 28 17.06 -4.89 4.28
CA VAL A 28 16.72 -5.19 2.88
C VAL A 28 17.87 -4.81 1.94
N HIS A 29 18.51 -3.66 2.15
CA HIS A 29 19.64 -3.24 1.32
C HIS A 29 20.83 -4.20 1.43
N ARG A 30 21.13 -4.68 2.64
CA ARG A 30 22.20 -5.68 2.86
C ARG A 30 21.91 -7.04 2.22
N MET A 31 20.64 -7.36 2.00
CA MET A 31 20.18 -8.65 1.48
C MET A 31 20.71 -8.99 0.08
N GLN A 32 21.07 -7.98 -0.71
CA GLN A 32 21.68 -8.16 -2.04
C GLN A 32 23.00 -8.93 -2.01
N HIS A 33 23.73 -8.85 -0.89
CA HIS A 33 25.05 -9.45 -0.73
C HIS A 33 25.07 -10.55 0.33
N ASP A 34 23.89 -10.99 0.81
CA ASP A 34 23.80 -12.00 1.86
C ASP A 34 24.06 -13.41 1.28
N PRO A 35 25.01 -14.19 1.84
CA PRO A 35 25.33 -15.53 1.33
C PRO A 35 24.22 -16.56 1.62
N ARG A 36 23.21 -16.21 2.44
CA ARG A 36 22.08 -17.07 2.83
C ARG A 36 20.77 -16.26 2.80
N PRO A 37 20.33 -15.79 1.62
CA PRO A 37 19.23 -14.83 1.50
C PRO A 37 17.92 -15.38 2.07
N ALA A 38 17.61 -16.67 1.89
CA ALA A 38 16.41 -17.28 2.47
C ALA A 38 16.37 -17.22 4.01
N ARG A 39 17.51 -17.32 4.70
CA ARG A 39 17.57 -17.17 6.17
C ARG A 39 17.40 -15.72 6.57
N ALA A 40 18.03 -14.80 5.86
CA ALA A 40 17.96 -13.38 6.16
C ALA A 40 16.55 -12.81 5.92
N TRP A 41 15.84 -13.24 4.87
CA TRP A 41 14.43 -12.89 4.66
C TRP A 41 13.50 -13.38 5.78
N ARG A 42 13.74 -14.57 6.33
CA ARG A 42 13.01 -15.04 7.52
C ARG A 42 13.25 -14.15 8.74
N SER A 43 14.47 -13.64 8.92
CA SER A 43 14.76 -12.67 9.97
C SER A 43 14.00 -11.35 9.78
N VAL A 44 13.81 -10.90 8.53
CA VAL A 44 12.98 -9.73 8.22
C VAL A 44 11.52 -9.99 8.57
N ALA A 45 10.95 -11.14 8.17
CA ALA A 45 9.58 -11.51 8.55
C ALA A 45 9.39 -11.54 10.08
N CYS A 46 10.36 -12.11 10.78
CA CYS A 46 10.43 -12.14 12.24
C CYS A 46 10.46 -10.74 12.87
N ALA A 47 11.21 -9.81 12.30
CA ALA A 47 11.29 -8.44 12.79
C ALA A 47 9.95 -7.69 12.63
N PHE A 48 9.21 -7.92 11.53
CA PHE A 48 7.85 -7.41 11.37
C PHE A 48 6.88 -7.99 12.41
N LEU A 49 7.02 -9.27 12.76
CA LEU A 49 6.19 -9.87 13.81
C LEU A 49 6.50 -9.30 15.20
N ASP A 50 7.77 -9.01 15.51
CA ASP A 50 8.11 -8.31 16.75
C ASP A 50 7.52 -6.90 16.78
N TYR A 51 7.61 -6.18 15.66
CA TYR A 51 7.01 -4.87 15.51
C TYR A 51 5.49 -4.89 15.72
N LEU A 52 4.76 -5.75 14.99
CA LEU A 52 3.31 -5.92 15.13
C LEU A 52 2.93 -6.38 16.55
N GLY A 53 3.72 -7.28 17.13
CA GLY A 53 3.54 -7.75 18.50
C GLY A 53 3.63 -6.59 19.50
N ALA A 54 4.64 -5.74 19.38
CA ALA A 54 4.78 -4.56 20.23
C ALA A 54 3.65 -3.54 20.01
N ARG A 55 3.30 -3.26 18.76
CA ARG A 55 2.19 -2.34 18.40
C ARG A 55 0.86 -2.80 18.98
N SER A 56 0.63 -4.11 19.06
CA SER A 56 -0.60 -4.69 19.60
C SER A 56 -0.83 -4.41 21.09
N ILE A 57 0.17 -3.94 21.83
CA ILE A 57 -0.01 -3.51 23.23
C ILE A 57 -0.73 -2.16 23.29
N ARG A 58 -0.37 -1.23 22.41
CA ARG A 58 -0.95 0.13 22.34
C ARG A 58 -2.21 0.17 21.47
N LEU A 59 -2.28 -0.68 20.45
CA LEU A 59 -3.41 -0.82 19.55
C LEU A 59 -3.83 -2.29 19.48
N PRO A 60 -4.64 -2.79 20.44
CA PRO A 60 -5.01 -4.20 20.52
C PRO A 60 -5.68 -4.76 19.26
N GLU A 61 -6.41 -3.94 18.53
CA GLU A 61 -7.09 -4.35 17.29
C GLU A 61 -6.14 -4.43 16.08
N LEU A 62 -4.94 -3.84 16.16
CA LEU A 62 -3.99 -3.68 15.06
C LEU A 62 -4.63 -3.12 13.77
N GLY A 63 -5.56 -2.17 13.91
CA GLY A 63 -6.20 -1.52 12.76
C GLY A 63 -5.28 -0.55 12.02
N GLY A 64 -5.67 -0.20 10.78
CA GLY A 64 -5.01 0.83 9.97
C GLY A 64 -3.96 0.31 8.99
N LYS A 65 -3.53 1.21 8.11
CA LYS A 65 -2.64 0.91 6.98
C LYS A 65 -1.25 0.47 7.40
N ASP A 66 -0.70 1.06 8.46
CA ASP A 66 0.59 0.71 9.05
C ASP A 66 0.71 -0.80 9.35
N ALA A 67 -0.22 -1.32 10.16
CA ALA A 67 -0.26 -2.75 10.51
C ALA A 67 -0.57 -3.64 9.30
N ALA A 68 -1.42 -3.18 8.38
CA ALA A 68 -1.75 -3.93 7.15
C ALA A 68 -0.52 -4.13 6.26
N VAL A 69 0.25 -3.06 6.02
CA VAL A 69 1.45 -3.10 5.18
C VAL A 69 2.59 -3.84 5.87
N ALA A 70 2.72 -3.72 7.20
CA ALA A 70 3.68 -4.49 7.98
C ALA A 70 3.39 -6.01 7.91
N LEU A 71 2.13 -6.43 8.03
CA LEU A 71 1.74 -7.84 7.86
C LEU A 71 2.00 -8.33 6.42
N GLY A 72 1.60 -7.55 5.43
CA GLY A 72 1.87 -7.87 4.02
C GLY A 72 3.37 -8.01 3.73
N SER A 73 4.18 -7.16 4.34
CA SER A 73 5.65 -7.21 4.24
C SER A 73 6.25 -8.42 4.95
N ALA A 74 5.72 -8.80 6.12
CA ALA A 74 6.09 -10.04 6.79
C ALA A 74 5.80 -11.27 5.93
N ALA A 75 4.62 -11.31 5.31
CA ALA A 75 4.23 -12.37 4.39
C ALA A 75 5.11 -12.40 3.13
N ALA A 76 5.39 -11.24 2.51
CA ALA A 76 6.27 -11.15 1.35
C ALA A 76 7.69 -11.69 1.66
N ALA A 77 8.25 -11.31 2.81
CA ALA A 77 9.55 -11.81 3.26
C ALA A 77 9.54 -13.33 3.54
N ALA A 78 8.50 -13.84 4.22
CA ALA A 78 8.39 -15.26 4.53
C ALA A 78 8.18 -16.13 3.28
N VAL A 79 7.31 -15.71 2.36
CA VAL A 79 7.09 -16.41 1.07
C VAL A 79 8.33 -16.32 0.18
N GLY A 80 8.98 -15.16 0.10
CA GLY A 80 10.23 -15.00 -0.66
C GLY A 80 11.34 -15.91 -0.14
N ALA A 81 11.43 -16.13 1.17
CA ALA A 81 12.36 -17.10 1.74
C ALA A 81 12.06 -18.55 1.32
N LEU A 82 10.78 -18.94 1.21
CA LEU A 82 10.38 -20.25 0.71
C LEU A 82 10.73 -20.39 -0.78
N GLU A 83 10.41 -19.39 -1.60
CA GLU A 83 10.71 -19.39 -3.04
C GLU A 83 12.23 -19.49 -3.31
N LEU A 84 13.05 -18.78 -2.55
CA LEU A 84 14.52 -18.88 -2.63
C LEU A 84 15.07 -20.25 -2.20
N THR A 85 14.37 -20.93 -1.30
CA THR A 85 14.75 -22.28 -0.85
C THR A 85 14.38 -23.33 -1.91
N LEU A 86 13.20 -23.19 -2.52
CA LEU A 86 12.66 -24.16 -3.49
C LEU A 86 13.21 -24.01 -4.90
N PHE A 87 13.40 -22.78 -5.35
CA PHE A 87 13.72 -22.47 -6.75
C PHE A 87 15.05 -21.72 -6.86
N PRO A 88 16.18 -22.33 -6.47
CA PRO A 88 17.49 -21.68 -6.58
C PRO A 88 17.79 -21.31 -8.03
N GLY A 89 18.27 -20.08 -8.26
CA GLY A 89 18.64 -19.58 -9.59
C GLY A 89 17.47 -19.13 -10.47
N ARG A 90 16.21 -19.33 -10.06
CA ARG A 90 15.05 -18.77 -10.77
C ARG A 90 15.00 -17.26 -10.57
N GLN A 91 14.68 -16.52 -11.62
CA GLN A 91 14.43 -15.08 -11.52
C GLN A 91 13.25 -14.81 -10.58
N LEU A 92 13.49 -14.09 -9.50
CA LEU A 92 12.53 -13.80 -8.44
C LEU A 92 12.78 -12.40 -7.85
N ASP A 93 11.71 -11.67 -7.58
CA ASP A 93 11.77 -10.40 -6.86
C ASP A 93 11.11 -10.54 -5.48
N VAL A 94 11.85 -10.19 -4.42
CA VAL A 94 11.30 -10.06 -3.07
C VAL A 94 11.19 -8.58 -2.72
N PHE A 95 9.95 -8.05 -2.68
CA PHE A 95 9.67 -6.65 -2.43
C PHE A 95 8.95 -6.43 -1.09
N ILE A 96 9.46 -5.49 -0.29
CA ILE A 96 8.95 -5.14 1.04
C ILE A 96 8.22 -3.80 0.95
N GLY A 97 6.89 -3.86 0.88
CA GLY A 97 6.04 -2.68 0.72
C GLY A 97 6.15 -1.64 1.84
N TYR A 98 6.48 -2.06 3.07
CA TYR A 98 6.62 -1.15 4.22
C TYR A 98 7.73 -0.11 4.04
N VAL A 99 8.84 -0.49 3.40
CA VAL A 99 9.97 0.41 3.10
C VAL A 99 10.07 0.76 1.62
N GLY A 100 9.23 0.18 0.76
CA GLY A 100 9.24 0.43 -0.69
C GLY A 100 10.51 -0.07 -1.39
N ALA A 101 11.16 -1.10 -0.85
CA ALA A 101 12.44 -1.62 -1.35
C ALA A 101 12.36 -3.13 -1.58
N GLY A 102 13.14 -3.64 -2.53
CA GLY A 102 13.21 -5.05 -2.82
C GLY A 102 14.55 -5.48 -3.41
N VAL A 103 14.72 -6.79 -3.54
CA VAL A 103 15.91 -7.41 -4.16
C VAL A 103 15.45 -8.39 -5.22
N SER A 104 16.05 -8.28 -6.39
CA SER A 104 15.94 -9.24 -7.48
C SER A 104 17.02 -10.30 -7.34
N TYR A 105 16.64 -11.56 -7.49
CA TYR A 105 17.51 -12.72 -7.46
C TYR A 105 17.45 -13.45 -8.80
N GLY A 106 18.58 -14.00 -9.24
CA GLY A 106 18.68 -14.80 -10.46
C GLY A 106 18.85 -13.96 -11.74
N GLY A 107 19.68 -14.47 -12.66
CA GLY A 107 20.03 -13.83 -13.95
C GLY A 107 21.31 -14.43 -14.55
N GLU A 108 21.62 -14.14 -15.82
CA GLU A 108 22.81 -14.67 -16.53
C GLU A 108 24.15 -14.28 -15.86
N PHE A 109 24.16 -13.27 -14.99
CA PHE A 109 25.35 -12.75 -14.31
C PHE A 109 25.62 -13.33 -12.91
N ASP A 110 24.68 -14.06 -12.31
CA ASP A 110 24.82 -14.65 -10.97
C ASP A 110 25.14 -16.16 -11.02
N ALA A 111 25.36 -16.70 -12.22
CA ALA A 111 25.70 -18.11 -12.44
C ALA A 111 27.20 -18.36 -12.26
N GLU A 112 27.76 -18.05 -11.09
CA GLU A 112 28.99 -18.69 -10.65
C GLU A 112 28.60 -19.95 -9.87
N GLU A 113 28.83 -21.09 -10.52
CA GLU A 113 28.67 -22.44 -9.97
C GLU A 113 29.54 -22.59 -8.71
N GLU A 114 28.95 -22.48 -7.52
CA GLU A 114 29.50 -23.08 -6.31
C GLU A 114 28.43 -23.84 -5.50
N ASP A 115 28.47 -25.15 -5.73
CA ASP A 115 28.52 -26.24 -4.75
C ASP A 115 27.25 -26.78 -4.05
N THR A 116 27.02 -28.06 -4.40
CA THR A 116 26.48 -29.21 -3.66
C THR A 116 25.07 -29.15 -3.05
N ASP A 117 24.11 -29.70 -3.82
CA ASP A 117 23.35 -30.96 -3.59
C ASP A 117 23.30 -31.63 -2.19
N GLN A 118 23.35 -30.88 -1.09
CA GLN A 118 23.06 -31.39 0.25
C GLN A 118 21.95 -30.57 0.93
N GLY A 119 20.71 -31.06 0.78
CA GLY A 119 19.67 -30.97 1.82
C GLY A 119 19.01 -29.61 2.06
N ARG A 120 18.52 -28.92 1.02
CA ARG A 120 17.66 -27.72 1.21
C ARG A 120 16.19 -28.11 1.31
N GLN A 121 15.84 -28.84 2.36
CA GLN A 121 14.45 -29.16 2.67
C GLN A 121 13.81 -28.00 3.45
N VAL A 122 12.62 -27.55 3.03
CA VAL A 122 11.82 -26.62 3.82
C VAL A 122 11.38 -27.32 5.10
N TYR A 123 11.67 -26.73 6.26
CA TYR A 123 11.20 -27.25 7.54
C TYR A 123 9.72 -26.92 7.75
N SER A 124 8.98 -27.79 8.46
CA SER A 124 7.54 -27.58 8.71
C SER A 124 7.23 -26.23 9.37
N PHE A 125 8.10 -25.73 10.27
CA PHE A 125 7.88 -24.43 10.90
C PHE A 125 8.02 -23.26 9.91
N GLU A 126 8.94 -23.36 8.93
CA GLU A 126 9.11 -22.36 7.87
C GLU A 126 7.88 -22.33 6.97
N TRP A 127 7.35 -23.52 6.64
CA TRP A 127 6.10 -23.67 5.90
C TRP A 127 4.92 -23.07 6.67
N LEU A 128 4.73 -23.44 7.94
CA LEU A 128 3.60 -23.01 8.76
C LEU A 128 3.61 -21.50 8.97
N ASP A 129 4.73 -20.91 9.37
CA ASP A 129 4.83 -19.45 9.56
C ASP A 129 4.58 -18.70 8.26
N GLY A 130 5.19 -19.15 7.15
CA GLY A 130 4.98 -18.57 5.82
C GLY A 130 3.53 -18.67 5.36
N PHE A 131 2.89 -19.82 5.57
CA PHE A 131 1.50 -20.06 5.21
C PHE A 131 0.54 -19.20 6.04
N TYR A 132 0.70 -19.15 7.36
CA TYR A 132 -0.16 -18.34 8.22
C TYR A 132 -0.04 -16.86 7.90
N LEU A 133 1.18 -16.35 7.70
CA LEU A 133 1.41 -14.98 7.26
C LEU A 133 0.75 -14.72 5.91
N ALA A 134 0.96 -15.59 4.93
CA ALA A 134 0.36 -15.46 3.60
C ALA A 134 -1.18 -15.50 3.64
N PHE A 135 -1.76 -16.34 4.49
CA PHE A 135 -3.21 -16.41 4.67
C PHE A 135 -3.76 -15.15 5.34
N LEU A 136 -3.14 -14.71 6.43
CA LEU A 136 -3.54 -13.49 7.14
C LEU A 136 -3.44 -12.26 6.22
N ALA A 137 -2.39 -12.19 5.40
CA ALA A 137 -2.15 -11.15 4.39
C ALA A 137 -2.95 -11.35 3.08
N GLN A 138 -3.77 -12.41 2.96
CA GLN A 138 -4.64 -12.67 1.80
C GLN A 138 -3.89 -12.89 0.47
N VAL A 139 -2.68 -13.46 0.54
CA VAL A 139 -1.85 -13.79 -0.63
C VAL A 139 -1.65 -15.30 -0.83
N SER A 140 -2.10 -16.13 0.11
CA SER A 140 -1.94 -17.59 0.08
C SER A 140 -2.46 -18.25 -1.20
N ASP A 141 -3.63 -17.82 -1.71
CA ASP A 141 -4.23 -18.45 -2.90
C ASP A 141 -3.39 -18.17 -4.15
N ARG A 142 -2.79 -16.98 -4.25
CA ARG A 142 -1.90 -16.58 -5.37
C ARG A 142 -0.54 -17.29 -5.30
N LYS A 143 -0.20 -17.88 -4.16
CA LYS A 143 1.07 -18.55 -3.87
C LYS A 143 0.86 -20.04 -3.57
N ALA A 144 -0.29 -20.62 -3.96
CA ALA A 144 -0.64 -22.01 -3.66
C ALA A 144 0.43 -23.01 -4.16
N GLU A 145 0.94 -22.81 -5.38
CA GLU A 145 2.02 -23.66 -5.94
C GLU A 145 3.26 -23.68 -5.05
N VAL A 146 3.69 -22.52 -4.53
CA VAL A 146 4.85 -22.44 -3.63
C VAL A 146 4.62 -23.28 -2.37
N PHE A 147 3.42 -23.23 -1.80
CA PHE A 147 3.10 -24.00 -0.59
C PHE A 147 2.94 -25.49 -0.86
N ILE A 148 2.39 -25.87 -2.02
CA ILE A 148 2.28 -27.28 -2.41
C ILE A 148 3.68 -27.88 -2.58
N GLU A 149 4.58 -27.20 -3.30
CA GLU A 149 5.97 -27.65 -3.52
C GLU A 149 6.81 -27.59 -2.24
N ALA A 150 6.55 -26.64 -1.34
CA ALA A 150 7.27 -26.50 -0.06
C ALA A 150 6.87 -27.52 1.00
N ALA A 151 5.80 -28.29 0.79
CA ALA A 151 5.27 -29.17 1.79
C ALA A 151 6.26 -30.30 2.13
N PRO A 152 6.53 -30.58 3.42
CA PRO A 152 7.33 -31.73 3.79
C PRO A 152 6.60 -33.02 3.40
N GLN A 153 7.33 -33.99 2.84
CA GLN A 153 6.78 -35.29 2.47
C GLN A 153 6.10 -35.98 3.65
N TRP A 154 4.90 -36.49 3.41
CA TRP A 154 4.13 -37.26 4.39
C TRP A 154 4.81 -38.59 4.71
N ARG A 155 5.23 -39.32 3.67
CA ARG A 155 5.90 -40.62 3.80
C ARG A 155 7.21 -40.46 4.57
N GLY A 156 7.37 -41.23 5.65
CA GLY A 156 8.54 -41.16 6.53
C GLY A 156 8.46 -40.09 7.61
N ASN A 157 7.39 -39.29 7.65
CA ASN A 157 7.10 -38.32 8.71
C ASN A 157 5.78 -38.65 9.45
N GLU A 158 5.27 -39.87 9.33
CA GLU A 158 4.06 -40.30 10.02
C GLU A 158 4.21 -40.15 11.55
N GLY A 159 3.18 -39.64 12.23
CA GLY A 159 3.21 -39.40 13.68
C GLY A 159 3.78 -38.03 14.09
N ARG A 160 4.30 -37.23 13.16
CA ARG A 160 4.73 -35.85 13.43
C ARG A 160 3.57 -34.87 13.34
N ALA A 161 3.23 -34.23 14.47
CA ALA A 161 2.09 -33.32 14.56
C ALA A 161 2.23 -32.05 13.70
N ASP A 162 3.45 -31.55 13.51
CA ASP A 162 3.75 -30.40 12.64
C ASP A 162 3.49 -30.73 11.17
N VAL A 163 3.97 -31.87 10.69
CA VAL A 163 3.76 -32.34 9.31
C VAL A 163 2.28 -32.67 9.08
N ALA A 164 1.63 -33.31 10.05
CA ALA A 164 0.18 -33.55 10.02
C ALA A 164 -0.63 -32.25 9.87
N LEU A 165 -0.25 -31.20 10.59
CA LEU A 165 -0.90 -29.90 10.47
C LEU A 165 -0.70 -29.26 9.09
N VAL A 166 0.49 -29.37 8.49
CA VAL A 166 0.75 -28.89 7.12
C VAL A 166 -0.19 -29.56 6.12
N HIS A 167 -0.25 -30.89 6.12
CA HIS A 167 -1.11 -31.66 5.21
C HIS A 167 -2.59 -31.39 5.43
N ALA A 168 -3.03 -31.27 6.69
CA ALA A 168 -4.40 -30.90 7.02
C ALA A 168 -4.78 -29.50 6.49
N LEU A 169 -3.85 -28.53 6.58
CA LEU A 169 -4.05 -27.17 6.05
C LEU A 169 -4.09 -27.17 4.51
N MET A 170 -3.21 -27.93 3.86
CA MET A 170 -3.22 -28.10 2.40
C MET A 170 -4.55 -28.68 1.91
N ALA A 171 -5.04 -29.74 2.54
CA ALA A 171 -6.33 -30.34 2.22
C ALA A 171 -7.49 -29.35 2.45
N TYR A 172 -7.48 -28.62 3.56
CA TYR A 172 -8.57 -27.68 3.88
C TYR A 172 -8.60 -26.44 2.98
N VAL A 173 -7.44 -25.85 2.69
CA VAL A 173 -7.32 -24.56 1.99
C VAL A 173 -7.17 -24.72 0.48
N PHE A 174 -6.35 -25.66 0.02
CA PHE A 174 -6.06 -25.86 -1.40
C PHE A 174 -6.79 -27.07 -2.01
N GLY A 175 -7.37 -27.96 -1.20
CA GLY A 175 -7.98 -29.20 -1.69
C GLY A 175 -6.95 -30.17 -2.27
N HIS A 176 -5.71 -30.12 -1.78
CA HIS A 176 -4.60 -30.93 -2.28
C HIS A 176 -4.25 -32.08 -1.32
N GLU A 177 -3.98 -33.27 -1.87
CA GLU A 177 -3.49 -34.47 -1.18
C GLU A 177 -2.17 -34.94 -1.80
N GLU A 178 -1.22 -35.38 -0.97
CA GLU A 178 0.04 -35.94 -1.47
C GLU A 178 -0.16 -37.39 -1.99
N GLY A 179 -0.34 -37.53 -3.30
CA GLY A 179 -0.09 -38.75 -4.08
C GLY A 179 -1.24 -39.74 -4.28
N ALA A 180 -1.93 -39.59 -5.42
CA ALA A 180 -2.12 -40.67 -6.40
C ALA A 180 -2.03 -40.06 -7.81
N ASP A 181 -1.24 -40.67 -8.71
CA ASP A 181 -1.01 -40.23 -10.10
C ASP A 181 -2.26 -39.65 -10.79
N ASP A 182 -2.09 -38.52 -11.49
CA ASP A 182 -2.93 -38.02 -12.59
C ASP A 182 -4.46 -38.22 -12.47
N ALA A 183 -5.03 -38.00 -11.29
CA ALA A 183 -6.46 -37.85 -11.14
C ALA A 183 -6.79 -36.37 -10.90
N ALA A 184 -6.97 -35.63 -11.99
CA ALA A 184 -7.64 -34.34 -11.95
C ALA A 184 -9.04 -34.54 -11.31
N TRP A 185 -9.18 -34.20 -10.03
CA TRP A 185 -10.47 -34.24 -9.35
C TRP A 185 -11.39 -33.17 -9.94
N PRO A 186 -12.54 -33.54 -10.54
CA PRO A 186 -13.47 -32.57 -11.09
C PRO A 186 -14.42 -32.11 -9.99
N GLY A 187 -14.11 -30.98 -9.33
CA GLY A 187 -15.06 -30.26 -8.47
C GLY A 187 -14.53 -29.87 -7.09
N PRO A 188 -15.25 -29.00 -6.36
CA PRO A 188 -14.86 -28.59 -5.01
C PRO A 188 -14.97 -29.76 -4.01
N VAL A 189 -13.86 -30.05 -3.32
CA VAL A 189 -13.80 -31.05 -2.22
C VAL A 189 -14.86 -30.73 -1.16
N GLN A 190 -15.75 -31.68 -0.87
CA GLN A 190 -16.81 -31.52 0.10
C GLN A 190 -16.27 -31.46 1.53
N ASP A 191 -17.02 -30.84 2.44
CA ASP A 191 -16.62 -30.71 3.85
C ASP A 191 -16.37 -32.08 4.53
N VAL A 192 -17.12 -33.11 4.12
CA VAL A 192 -16.95 -34.49 4.61
C VAL A 192 -15.60 -35.09 4.19
N GLU A 193 -15.15 -34.80 2.96
CA GLU A 193 -13.86 -35.28 2.44
C GLU A 193 -12.70 -34.59 3.18
N LYS A 194 -12.78 -33.27 3.38
CA LYS A 194 -11.82 -32.53 4.20
C LYS A 194 -11.71 -33.09 5.62
N CYS A 195 -12.85 -33.37 6.23
CA CYS A 195 -12.92 -34.00 7.55
C CYS A 195 -12.22 -35.36 7.59
N ALA A 196 -12.48 -36.22 6.60
CA ALA A 196 -11.89 -37.55 6.51
C ALA A 196 -10.37 -37.50 6.32
N LEU A 197 -9.87 -36.54 5.54
CA LEU A 197 -8.43 -36.33 5.35
C LEU A 197 -7.75 -35.86 6.63
N ILE A 198 -8.34 -34.90 7.34
CA ILE A 198 -7.81 -34.44 8.62
C ILE A 198 -7.84 -35.59 9.65
N ASP A 199 -8.92 -36.39 9.68
CA ASP A 199 -9.01 -37.57 10.55
C ASP A 199 -7.94 -38.62 10.22
N MET A 200 -7.70 -38.88 8.94
CA MET A 200 -6.67 -39.83 8.48
C MET A 200 -5.28 -39.41 8.97
N VAL A 201 -4.95 -38.14 8.77
CA VAL A 201 -3.67 -37.56 9.17
C VAL A 201 -3.54 -37.52 10.70
N ALA A 202 -4.61 -37.13 11.41
CA ALA A 202 -4.65 -37.11 12.88
C ALA A 202 -4.55 -38.51 13.50
N ALA A 203 -5.12 -39.55 12.87
CA ALA A 203 -5.07 -40.93 13.35
C ALA A 203 -3.66 -41.52 13.37
N THR A 204 -2.73 -40.98 12.59
CA THR A 204 -1.31 -41.38 12.64
C THR A 204 -0.59 -40.83 13.87
N LEU A 205 -1.17 -39.84 14.55
CA LEU A 205 -0.58 -39.24 15.73
C LEU A 205 -0.87 -40.12 16.95
N GLY A 206 0.17 -40.70 17.55
CA GLY A 206 0.07 -41.37 18.85
C GLY A 206 -0.17 -40.39 20.02
N GLU A 207 -0.24 -40.89 21.24
CA GLU A 207 -0.21 -40.05 22.45
C GLU A 207 1.16 -39.36 22.59
N GLY A 208 1.18 -38.09 23.00
CA GLY A 208 2.42 -37.34 23.17
C GLY A 208 2.19 -35.91 23.64
N ASP A 209 3.26 -35.27 24.08
CA ASP A 209 3.25 -33.85 24.40
C ASP A 209 2.90 -33.03 23.14
N ASP A 210 2.15 -31.95 23.35
CA ASP A 210 1.75 -31.03 22.29
C ASP A 210 2.74 -29.87 22.18
N TRP A 211 4.02 -30.14 22.39
CA TRP A 211 5.07 -29.16 22.12
C TRP A 211 5.37 -29.18 20.61
N PRO A 212 5.24 -28.05 19.87
CA PRO A 212 4.95 -26.67 20.29
C PRO A 212 3.48 -26.21 20.14
N GLY A 213 2.52 -27.07 19.79
CA GLY A 213 1.07 -26.75 19.83
C GLY A 213 0.25 -27.29 18.65
N HIS A 214 0.87 -28.07 17.79
CA HIS A 214 0.27 -28.47 16.52
C HIS A 214 -0.94 -29.39 16.66
N ARG A 215 -1.05 -30.19 17.72
CA ARG A 215 -2.23 -31.06 17.97
C ARG A 215 -3.44 -30.24 18.38
N ALA A 216 -3.25 -29.20 19.21
CA ALA A 216 -4.32 -28.26 19.54
C ALA A 216 -4.81 -27.52 18.27
N ALA A 217 -3.89 -27.01 17.46
CA ALA A 217 -4.22 -26.36 16.19
C ALA A 217 -4.93 -27.31 15.21
N LEU A 218 -4.50 -28.57 15.11
CA LEU A 218 -5.14 -29.60 14.28
C LEU A 218 -6.56 -29.91 14.74
N SER A 219 -6.79 -29.97 16.06
CA SER A 219 -8.13 -30.16 16.64
C SER A 219 -9.05 -28.98 16.33
N THR A 220 -8.53 -27.75 16.42
CA THR A 220 -9.24 -26.53 16.04
C THR A 220 -9.59 -26.53 14.54
N LEU A 221 -8.64 -26.89 13.68
CA LEU A 221 -8.86 -27.03 12.23
C LEU A 221 -9.89 -28.11 11.90
N ARG A 222 -9.88 -29.23 12.61
CA ARG A 222 -10.84 -30.33 12.43
C ARG A 222 -12.27 -29.91 12.74
N ALA A 223 -12.47 -29.15 13.82
CA ALA A 223 -13.77 -28.58 14.18
C ALA A 223 -14.25 -27.54 13.15
N LEU A 224 -13.33 -26.72 12.63
CA LEU A 224 -13.62 -25.79 11.54
C LEU A 224 -14.05 -26.52 10.26
N ALA A 225 -13.36 -27.60 9.89
CA ALA A 225 -13.72 -28.44 8.75
C ALA A 225 -15.10 -29.11 8.93
N ALA A 226 -15.43 -29.52 10.15
CA ALA A 226 -16.73 -30.10 10.50
C ALA A 226 -17.89 -29.10 10.45
N GLY A 227 -17.62 -27.79 10.39
CA GLY A 227 -18.65 -26.75 10.54
C GLY A 227 -19.21 -26.65 11.96
N ASP A 228 -18.51 -27.17 12.97
CA ASP A 228 -18.93 -27.12 14.37
C ASP A 228 -18.34 -25.88 15.06
N GLU A 229 -19.11 -24.78 15.05
CA GLU A 229 -18.69 -23.49 15.63
C GLU A 229 -18.45 -23.59 17.15
N GLU A 230 -19.17 -24.47 17.85
CA GLU A 230 -19.08 -24.60 19.31
C GLU A 230 -17.85 -25.41 19.71
N ALA A 231 -17.58 -26.52 19.01
CA ALA A 231 -16.32 -27.26 19.16
C ALA A 231 -15.12 -26.42 18.75
N PHE A 232 -15.21 -25.66 17.64
CA PHE A 232 -14.16 -24.75 17.21
C PHE A 232 -13.81 -23.73 18.29
N THR A 233 -14.83 -23.06 18.85
CA THR A 233 -14.63 -22.07 19.92
C THR A 233 -13.94 -22.70 21.13
N ARG A 234 -14.31 -23.93 21.50
CA ARG A 234 -13.71 -24.67 22.63
C ARG A 234 -12.27 -25.10 22.35
N CYS A 235 -11.97 -25.58 21.15
CA CYS A 235 -10.62 -25.98 20.76
C CYS A 235 -9.68 -24.76 20.68
N LEU A 236 -10.14 -23.66 20.08
CA LEU A 236 -9.39 -22.41 19.99
C LEU A 236 -9.11 -21.81 21.38
N ALA A 237 -10.08 -21.92 22.30
CA ALA A 237 -9.90 -21.55 23.70
C ALA A 237 -8.73 -22.30 24.35
N THR A 238 -8.78 -23.62 24.27
CA THR A 238 -7.75 -24.51 24.82
C THR A 238 -6.38 -24.23 24.19
N GLN A 239 -6.33 -24.02 22.87
CA GLN A 239 -5.11 -23.67 22.14
C GLN A 239 -4.48 -22.38 22.69
N LEU A 240 -5.28 -21.32 22.87
CA LEU A 240 -4.80 -20.04 23.40
C LEU A 240 -4.35 -20.12 24.87
N GLU A 241 -5.04 -20.89 25.71
CA GLU A 241 -4.65 -21.12 27.11
C GLU A 241 -3.34 -21.90 27.23
N GLN A 242 -3.17 -22.94 26.41
CA GLN A 242 -1.91 -23.68 26.32
C GLN A 242 -0.78 -22.78 25.81
N TYR A 243 -1.04 -21.99 24.77
CA TYR A 243 -0.08 -21.04 24.22
C TYR A 243 0.39 -20.02 25.27
N ARG A 244 -0.55 -19.41 26.02
CA ARG A 244 -0.23 -18.49 27.11
C ARG A 244 0.65 -19.15 28.17
N SER A 245 0.27 -20.33 28.63
CA SER A 245 0.99 -21.05 29.69
C SER A 245 2.43 -21.37 29.30
N ARG A 246 2.66 -21.66 28.01
CA ARG A 246 4.01 -21.89 27.46
C ARG A 246 4.83 -20.60 27.42
N ALA A 247 4.24 -19.51 26.93
CA ALA A 247 4.93 -18.24 26.79
C ALA A 247 5.30 -17.61 28.15
N GLU A 248 4.52 -17.82 29.20
CA GLU A 248 4.86 -17.39 30.57
C GLU A 248 6.09 -18.10 31.16
N GLY A 249 6.44 -19.28 30.65
CA GLY A 249 7.57 -20.10 31.12
C GLY A 249 8.88 -19.90 30.35
N GLY A 250 8.91 -19.06 29.32
CA GLY A 250 10.07 -18.89 28.42
C GLY A 250 10.56 -17.43 28.26
N ASP A 251 11.65 -17.24 27.52
CA ASP A 251 12.13 -15.92 27.09
C ASP A 251 11.30 -15.43 25.88
N ALA A 252 10.09 -14.97 26.17
CA ALA A 252 9.11 -14.55 25.18
C ALA A 252 9.47 -13.18 24.59
N GLY A 253 9.66 -13.12 23.26
CA GLY A 253 9.82 -11.86 22.53
C GLY A 253 8.48 -11.25 22.08
N PRO A 254 8.44 -9.98 21.63
CA PRO A 254 7.20 -9.30 21.24
C PRO A 254 6.34 -10.07 20.23
N ARG A 255 6.93 -10.76 19.25
CA ARG A 255 6.20 -11.60 18.28
C ARG A 255 5.32 -12.68 18.91
N SER A 256 5.64 -13.14 20.11
CA SER A 256 4.83 -14.15 20.81
C SER A 256 3.47 -13.60 21.26
N LEU A 257 3.24 -12.28 21.20
CA LEU A 257 1.91 -11.70 21.37
C LEU A 257 0.96 -12.02 20.19
N LEU A 258 1.46 -12.68 19.14
CA LEU A 258 0.77 -12.99 17.90
C LEU A 258 0.85 -14.50 17.58
N PRO A 259 0.03 -15.36 18.21
CA PRO A 259 -0.05 -16.79 17.87
C PRO A 259 -0.62 -16.97 16.46
N LEU A 260 0.26 -17.11 15.47
CA LEU A 260 -0.08 -17.12 14.03
C LEU A 260 -1.11 -18.19 13.68
N ASP A 261 -0.98 -19.38 14.25
CA ASP A 261 -1.87 -20.52 14.05
C ASP A 261 -3.30 -20.21 14.53
N ALA A 262 -3.46 -19.75 15.77
CA ALA A 262 -4.76 -19.39 16.34
C ALA A 262 -5.42 -18.23 15.57
N MET A 263 -4.62 -17.21 15.20
CA MET A 263 -5.10 -16.09 14.40
C MET A 263 -5.53 -16.52 13.00
N ALA A 264 -4.75 -17.35 12.31
CA ALA A 264 -5.06 -17.82 10.97
C ALA A 264 -6.31 -18.72 10.97
N LEU A 265 -6.46 -19.61 11.96
CA LEU A 265 -7.65 -20.46 12.10
C LEU A 265 -8.90 -19.63 12.40
N MET A 266 -8.80 -18.60 13.26
CA MET A 266 -9.90 -17.66 13.49
C MET A 266 -10.20 -16.84 12.23
N ALA A 267 -9.19 -16.42 11.48
CA ALA A 267 -9.38 -15.74 10.20
C ALA A 267 -10.06 -16.65 9.17
N MET A 268 -9.74 -17.94 9.11
CA MET A 268 -10.44 -18.91 8.25
C MET A 268 -11.91 -19.07 8.66
N ALA A 269 -12.18 -19.22 9.96
CA ALA A 269 -13.54 -19.30 10.49
C ALA A 269 -14.36 -18.04 10.15
N HIS A 270 -13.77 -16.86 10.34
CA HIS A 270 -14.44 -15.60 10.04
C HIS A 270 -14.66 -15.39 8.54
N ARG A 271 -13.60 -15.48 7.73
CA ARG A 271 -13.62 -15.11 6.32
C ARG A 271 -14.26 -16.16 5.41
N LYS A 272 -14.13 -17.46 5.73
CA LYS A 272 -14.71 -18.55 4.92
C LYS A 272 -16.07 -19.06 5.43
N ARG A 273 -16.36 -18.97 6.73
CA ARG A 273 -17.64 -19.45 7.32
C ARG A 273 -18.54 -18.33 7.85
N GLY A 274 -18.07 -17.09 7.92
CA GLY A 274 -18.83 -15.96 8.45
C GLY A 274 -19.00 -15.98 9.98
N TRP A 275 -18.21 -16.79 10.69
CA TRP A 275 -18.32 -16.92 12.15
C TRP A 275 -17.81 -15.65 12.86
N ARG A 276 -18.46 -15.31 13.97
CA ARG A 276 -18.04 -14.18 14.82
C ARG A 276 -17.09 -14.66 15.90
N THR A 277 -16.13 -13.83 16.29
CA THR A 277 -15.22 -14.13 17.39
C THR A 277 -15.98 -14.15 18.72
N ARG A 278 -16.08 -15.31 19.37
CA ARG A 278 -16.74 -15.49 20.69
C ARG A 278 -15.74 -15.49 21.87
N ILE A 279 -14.46 -15.42 21.56
CA ILE A 279 -13.34 -15.35 22.50
C ILE A 279 -12.87 -13.90 22.58
N ASP A 280 -12.96 -13.32 23.77
CA ASP A 280 -12.39 -12.00 24.07
C ASP A 280 -10.92 -12.21 24.45
N SER A 281 -10.02 -12.02 23.50
CA SER A 281 -8.58 -12.20 23.69
C SER A 281 -7.80 -11.25 22.81
N ALA A 282 -6.87 -10.53 23.42
CA ALA A 282 -5.97 -9.66 22.68
C ALA A 282 -4.92 -10.43 21.85
N TYR A 283 -4.88 -11.78 21.94
CA TYR A 283 -4.16 -12.62 20.98
C TYR A 283 -4.84 -12.70 19.60
N LEU A 284 -6.08 -12.23 19.47
CA LEU A 284 -6.85 -12.23 18.24
C LEU A 284 -7.21 -10.80 17.80
N PRO A 285 -6.23 -9.95 17.41
CA PRO A 285 -6.50 -8.61 16.90
C PRO A 285 -7.54 -8.65 15.78
N GLN A 286 -8.61 -7.86 15.90
CA GLN A 286 -9.73 -7.94 14.95
C GLN A 286 -9.28 -7.67 13.51
N ALA A 287 -8.38 -6.70 13.28
CA ALA A 287 -7.96 -6.34 11.93
C ALA A 287 -7.24 -7.52 11.21
N LEU A 288 -6.43 -8.29 11.93
CA LEU A 288 -5.75 -9.47 11.37
C LEU A 288 -6.74 -10.60 11.10
N VAL A 289 -7.77 -10.76 11.94
CA VAL A 289 -8.81 -11.79 11.73
C VAL A 289 -9.71 -11.43 10.55
N THR A 290 -10.14 -10.17 10.45
CA THR A 290 -11.07 -9.70 9.40
C THR A 290 -10.38 -9.40 8.07
N GLY A 291 -9.04 -9.27 8.06
CA GLY A 291 -8.27 -8.97 6.85
C GLY A 291 -8.24 -7.49 6.50
N PHE A 292 -8.20 -6.64 7.53
CA PHE A 292 -8.20 -5.17 7.39
C PHE A 292 -9.35 -4.67 6.51
N ALA A 293 -10.51 -5.34 6.58
CA ALA A 293 -11.67 -5.01 5.75
C ALA A 293 -11.90 -3.49 5.80
N PRO A 294 -11.64 -2.76 4.69
CA PRO A 294 -11.74 -1.32 4.71
C PRO A 294 -13.19 -0.96 5.02
N GLY A 295 -13.39 0.14 5.76
CA GLY A 295 -14.73 0.70 5.88
C GLY A 295 -15.29 0.92 4.47
N ALA A 296 -16.55 0.52 4.24
CA ALA A 296 -17.19 0.80 2.96
C ALA A 296 -17.07 2.32 2.67
N PRO A 297 -16.67 2.71 1.45
CA PRO A 297 -16.48 4.12 1.13
C PRO A 297 -17.78 4.88 1.40
N ARG A 298 -17.68 6.17 1.75
CA ARG A 298 -18.86 7.01 2.00
C ARG A 298 -19.75 7.11 0.75
N VAL A 299 -19.15 6.96 -0.44
CA VAL A 299 -19.84 6.89 -1.73
C VAL A 299 -19.03 6.03 -2.71
N ARG A 300 -19.71 5.30 -3.60
CA ARG A 300 -19.07 4.57 -4.70
C ARG A 300 -18.96 5.43 -5.96
N ALA A 301 -18.23 4.93 -6.95
CA ALA A 301 -18.06 5.61 -8.23
C ALA A 301 -19.41 6.03 -8.85
N TYR A 302 -19.41 7.23 -9.45
CA TYR A 302 -20.59 7.87 -10.04
C TYR A 302 -21.76 8.07 -9.06
N GLY A 303 -21.46 8.48 -7.83
CA GLY A 303 -22.48 8.84 -6.85
C GLY A 303 -23.30 7.69 -6.27
N ARG A 304 -22.93 6.44 -6.56
CA ARG A 304 -23.68 5.25 -6.19
C ARG A 304 -23.52 4.89 -4.71
N ASP A 305 -24.53 4.22 -4.16
CA ASP A 305 -24.49 3.62 -2.82
C ASP A 305 -23.98 4.55 -1.71
N LYS A 306 -24.44 5.81 -1.70
CA LYS A 306 -24.09 6.77 -0.64
C LYS A 306 -24.51 6.23 0.72
N ARG A 307 -23.56 6.19 1.65
CA ARG A 307 -23.79 5.78 3.03
C ARG A 307 -24.70 6.79 3.74
N ALA A 308 -25.82 6.32 4.29
CA ALA A 308 -26.82 7.17 4.93
C ALA A 308 -26.27 7.96 6.13
N ASP A 309 -25.40 7.34 6.92
CA ASP A 309 -24.72 7.98 8.05
C ASP A 309 -23.75 9.08 7.59
N ALA A 310 -23.03 8.85 6.50
CA ALA A 310 -22.11 9.83 5.92
C ALA A 310 -22.86 11.04 5.33
N VAL A 311 -23.98 10.81 4.66
CA VAL A 311 -24.88 11.87 4.16
C VAL A 311 -25.45 12.68 5.31
N ALA A 312 -25.88 12.03 6.39
CA ALA A 312 -26.39 12.71 7.58
C ALA A 312 -25.29 13.55 8.27
N ALA A 313 -24.08 13.03 8.38
CA ALA A 313 -22.94 13.77 8.94
C ALA A 313 -22.63 15.04 8.13
N LEU A 314 -22.61 14.93 6.80
CA LEU A 314 -22.40 16.06 5.90
C LEU A 314 -23.51 17.12 5.99
N ALA A 315 -24.76 16.69 6.21
CA ALA A 315 -25.89 17.61 6.40
C ALA A 315 -25.81 18.39 7.74
N ASN A 316 -25.17 17.79 8.76
CA ASN A 316 -25.02 18.42 10.08
C ASN A 316 -23.87 19.44 10.15
N GLY A 317 -22.94 19.42 9.21
CA GLY A 317 -21.81 20.35 9.18
C GLY A 317 -20.68 19.87 8.27
N PRO A 318 -19.60 20.66 8.17
CA PRO A 318 -18.45 20.27 7.38
C PRO A 318 -17.77 19.03 7.98
N LEU A 319 -17.36 18.10 7.12
CA LEU A 319 -16.57 16.94 7.56
C LEU A 319 -15.16 17.41 7.92
N VAL A 320 -14.57 16.83 8.96
CA VAL A 320 -13.23 17.18 9.43
C VAL A 320 -12.29 16.02 9.16
N VAL A 321 -11.18 16.28 8.49
CA VAL A 321 -10.10 15.30 8.27
C VAL A 321 -8.80 15.91 8.78
N ASP A 322 -8.30 15.39 9.90
CA ASP A 322 -7.07 15.87 10.52
C ASP A 322 -5.82 15.41 9.78
N ARG A 323 -4.79 16.26 9.74
CA ARG A 323 -3.44 15.94 9.28
C ARG A 323 -2.51 15.79 10.48
N PRO A 324 -1.83 14.65 10.67
CA PRO A 324 -0.77 14.53 11.67
C PRO A 324 0.30 15.61 11.50
N PRO A 325 0.94 16.10 12.58
CA PRO A 325 2.04 17.06 12.46
C PRO A 325 3.14 16.51 11.55
N HIS A 326 3.51 17.29 10.54
CA HIS A 326 4.54 16.89 9.59
C HIS A 326 5.92 16.94 10.29
N PRO A 327 6.77 15.88 10.22
CA PRO A 327 8.08 15.87 10.87
C PRO A 327 8.95 17.07 10.52
N PHE A 328 8.93 17.48 9.24
CA PHE A 328 9.60 18.71 8.80
C PHE A 328 9.19 19.94 9.64
N ALA A 329 7.90 20.17 9.85
CA ALA A 329 7.41 21.31 10.64
C ALA A 329 7.72 21.18 12.14
N ALA A 330 7.93 19.97 12.63
CA ALA A 330 8.35 19.73 14.02
C ALA A 330 9.87 19.94 14.22
N GLN A 331 10.68 19.74 13.17
CA GLN A 331 12.14 19.76 13.23
C GLN A 331 12.76 21.06 12.69
N SER A 332 12.08 21.72 11.75
CA SER A 332 12.52 22.94 11.08
C SER A 332 11.36 23.92 10.93
N THR A 333 11.63 25.20 11.11
CA THR A 333 10.73 26.29 10.74
C THR A 333 11.19 27.02 9.47
N ASP A 334 12.25 26.51 8.83
CA ASP A 334 12.96 27.20 7.77
C ASP A 334 12.80 26.47 6.43
N ALA A 335 12.20 27.17 5.46
CA ALA A 335 12.05 26.74 4.07
C ALA A 335 13.15 27.30 3.15
N SER A 336 14.12 28.06 3.69
CA SER A 336 15.12 28.82 2.93
C SER A 336 15.90 27.98 1.92
N LEU A 337 16.23 26.72 2.24
CA LEU A 337 16.92 25.82 1.31
C LEU A 337 16.16 25.64 -0.01
N TYR A 338 14.83 25.49 0.07
CA TYR A 338 13.98 25.33 -1.11
C TYR A 338 13.72 26.66 -1.81
N ASP A 339 13.69 27.77 -1.07
CA ASP A 339 13.62 29.10 -1.66
C ASP A 339 14.89 29.46 -2.42
N ASP A 340 16.06 29.19 -1.84
CA ASP A 340 17.36 29.43 -2.47
C ASP A 340 17.51 28.61 -3.76
N PHE A 341 17.06 27.35 -3.73
CA PHE A 341 17.10 26.50 -4.91
C PHE A 341 16.16 27.01 -6.00
N ALA A 342 14.90 27.31 -5.64
CA ALA A 342 13.92 27.87 -6.55
C ALA A 342 14.35 29.24 -7.12
N ALA A 343 14.98 30.09 -6.31
CA ALA A 343 15.50 31.38 -6.74
C ALA A 343 16.63 31.22 -7.75
N ARG A 344 17.57 30.29 -7.54
CA ARG A 344 18.65 30.01 -8.50
C ARG A 344 18.12 29.53 -9.85
N GLU A 345 17.12 28.65 -9.86
CA GLU A 345 16.51 28.20 -11.12
C GLU A 345 15.73 29.32 -11.83
N MET A 346 15.06 30.20 -11.07
CA MET A 346 14.45 31.39 -11.64
C MET A 346 15.49 32.38 -12.19
N ASP A 347 16.59 32.64 -11.48
CA ASP A 347 17.69 33.50 -11.94
C ASP A 347 18.27 32.97 -13.25
N ARG A 348 18.48 31.65 -13.36
CA ARG A 348 18.91 31.00 -14.62
C ARG A 348 17.89 31.21 -15.75
N PHE A 349 16.60 31.06 -15.48
CA PHE A 349 15.56 31.30 -16.48
C PHE A 349 15.49 32.77 -16.91
N HIS A 350 15.75 33.70 -15.99
CA HIS A 350 15.78 35.14 -16.25
C HIS A 350 17.05 35.59 -17.00
N ASP A 351 18.18 34.88 -16.86
CA ASP A 351 19.44 35.26 -17.50
C ASP A 351 19.40 35.11 -19.04
N PRO A 352 19.42 36.21 -19.81
CA PRO A 352 19.38 36.14 -21.28
C PRO A 352 20.59 35.43 -21.89
N ALA A 353 21.69 35.26 -21.15
CA ALA A 353 22.88 34.54 -21.61
C ALA A 353 22.74 33.01 -21.48
N GLU A 354 21.76 32.51 -20.72
CA GLU A 354 21.53 31.07 -20.53
C GLU A 354 21.10 30.42 -21.85
N ASP A 355 21.64 29.23 -22.15
CA ASP A 355 21.35 28.48 -23.38
C ASP A 355 19.86 28.09 -23.43
N PRO A 356 19.10 28.56 -24.45
CA PRO A 356 17.69 28.20 -24.62
C PRO A 356 17.43 26.70 -24.68
N LYS A 357 18.40 25.90 -25.16
CA LYS A 357 18.31 24.43 -25.18
C LYS A 357 18.35 23.83 -23.78
N MET A 358 19.19 24.35 -22.91
CA MET A 358 19.25 23.92 -21.51
C MET A 358 17.97 24.31 -20.77
N LEU A 359 17.47 25.53 -21.00
CA LEU A 359 16.18 25.96 -20.45
C LEU A 359 15.04 25.03 -20.88
N ALA A 360 14.95 24.68 -22.17
CA ALA A 360 13.92 23.76 -22.68
C ALA A 360 13.93 22.39 -21.99
N ARG A 361 15.13 21.87 -21.67
CA ARG A 361 15.33 20.60 -20.95
C ARG A 361 14.90 20.71 -19.48
N ASP A 362 15.21 21.83 -18.83
CA ASP A 362 15.10 21.99 -17.38
C ASP A 362 13.69 22.39 -16.91
N LEU A 363 12.76 22.73 -17.81
CA LEU A 363 11.39 23.16 -17.46
C LEU A 363 10.63 22.17 -16.55
N THR A 364 10.80 20.86 -16.78
CA THR A 364 10.16 19.83 -15.91
C THR A 364 10.80 19.75 -14.52
N SER A 365 12.11 19.99 -14.41
CA SER A 365 12.81 20.08 -13.13
C SER A 365 12.35 21.32 -12.38
N LEU A 366 12.33 22.49 -13.04
CA LEU A 366 11.84 23.74 -12.47
C LEU A 366 10.41 23.61 -11.92
N MET A 367 9.51 22.93 -12.65
CA MET A 367 8.18 22.59 -12.14
C MET A 367 8.25 21.75 -10.86
N SER A 368 9.07 20.69 -10.86
CA SER A 368 9.25 19.82 -9.68
C SER A 368 9.80 20.58 -8.47
N ASP A 369 10.71 21.52 -8.69
CA ASP A 369 11.33 22.31 -7.61
C ASP A 369 10.32 23.28 -6.98
N GLN A 370 9.52 23.95 -7.81
CA GLN A 370 8.45 24.81 -7.31
C GLN A 370 7.35 24.00 -6.59
N ARG A 371 7.07 22.80 -7.08
CA ARG A 371 6.16 21.85 -6.42
C ARG A 371 6.69 21.44 -5.05
N GLN A 372 7.98 21.14 -4.91
CA GLN A 372 8.62 20.84 -3.62
C GLN A 372 8.60 22.04 -2.67
N ARG A 373 8.94 23.24 -3.18
CA ARG A 373 8.84 24.50 -2.43
C ARG A 373 7.43 24.72 -1.87
N PHE A 374 6.40 24.45 -2.67
CA PHE A 374 5.01 24.50 -2.21
C PHE A 374 4.73 23.50 -1.07
N LEU A 375 5.07 22.22 -1.26
CA LEU A 375 4.77 21.17 -0.27
C LEU A 375 5.43 21.44 1.09
N VAL A 376 6.69 21.87 1.08
CA VAL A 376 7.42 22.25 2.29
C VAL A 376 6.74 23.42 3.01
N ARG A 377 6.32 24.45 2.27
CA ARG A 377 5.58 25.59 2.85
C ARG A 377 4.20 25.20 3.34
N ALA A 378 3.48 24.31 2.66
CA ALA A 378 2.21 23.78 3.11
C ALA A 378 2.33 22.90 4.36
N ALA A 379 3.49 22.28 4.60
CA ALA A 379 3.80 21.59 5.85
C ALA A 379 3.92 22.59 7.02
N LEU A 380 4.58 23.74 6.79
CA LEU A 380 4.80 24.81 7.78
C LEU A 380 3.57 25.67 8.04
N ASP A 381 2.80 25.99 7.01
CA ASP A 381 1.60 26.83 7.04
C ASP A 381 0.41 26.08 6.42
N PRO A 382 -0.27 25.20 7.20
CA PRO A 382 -1.43 24.44 6.73
C PRO A 382 -2.63 25.28 6.30
N ASP A 383 -2.74 26.52 6.78
CA ASP A 383 -3.87 27.39 6.49
C ASP A 383 -3.73 28.09 5.13
N GLY A 384 -2.52 28.09 4.54
CA GLY A 384 -2.24 28.69 3.24
C GLY A 384 -2.30 30.22 3.26
N THR A 385 -1.86 30.81 4.37
CA THR A 385 -1.78 32.27 4.57
C THR A 385 -0.53 32.89 3.94
N ASP A 386 0.52 32.07 3.74
CA ASP A 386 1.76 32.43 3.10
C ASP A 386 1.58 32.62 1.58
N THR A 387 1.83 33.85 1.11
CA THR A 387 1.73 34.21 -0.30
C THR A 387 2.73 33.46 -1.19
N CYS A 388 3.86 33.01 -0.64
CA CYS A 388 4.84 32.24 -1.40
C CYS A 388 4.33 30.84 -1.79
N GLN A 389 3.30 30.31 -1.11
CA GLN A 389 2.66 29.06 -1.54
C GLN A 389 2.00 29.23 -2.92
N TYR A 390 1.21 30.30 -3.10
CA TYR A 390 0.56 30.57 -4.38
C TYR A 390 1.58 30.90 -5.48
N GLU A 391 2.62 31.67 -5.14
CA GLU A 391 3.71 31.96 -6.08
C GLU A 391 4.37 30.67 -6.60
N ALA A 392 4.77 29.76 -5.70
CA ALA A 392 5.37 28.49 -6.08
C ALA A 392 4.44 27.65 -6.97
N LEU A 393 3.15 27.57 -6.62
CA LEU A 393 2.15 26.89 -7.44
C LEU A 393 2.02 27.49 -8.85
N LEU A 394 1.99 28.82 -8.96
CA LEU A 394 1.88 29.54 -10.24
C LEU A 394 3.12 29.30 -11.11
N LEU A 395 4.32 29.49 -10.57
CA LEU A 395 5.57 29.27 -11.29
C LEU A 395 5.70 27.82 -11.76
N GLY A 396 5.33 26.86 -10.91
CA GLY A 396 5.28 25.44 -11.26
C GLY A 396 4.29 25.16 -12.39
N ALA A 397 3.07 25.71 -12.32
CA ALA A 397 2.06 25.55 -13.38
C ALA A 397 2.53 26.12 -14.73
N GLU A 398 3.15 27.31 -14.72
CA GLU A 398 3.70 27.95 -15.92
C GLU A 398 4.84 27.13 -16.54
N ALA A 399 5.76 26.62 -15.71
CA ALA A 399 6.87 25.79 -16.16
C ALA A 399 6.41 24.44 -16.73
N GLY A 400 5.48 23.77 -16.05
CA GLY A 400 4.89 22.51 -16.52
C GLY A 400 4.15 22.68 -17.85
N ALA A 401 3.33 23.72 -17.97
CA ALA A 401 2.67 24.08 -19.22
C ALA A 401 3.66 24.42 -20.34
N GLY A 402 4.73 25.14 -20.01
CA GLY A 402 5.84 25.43 -20.93
C GLY A 402 6.49 24.14 -21.44
N ALA A 403 6.81 23.20 -20.55
CA ALA A 403 7.42 21.92 -20.92
C ALA A 403 6.53 21.11 -21.89
N LEU A 404 5.22 21.04 -21.61
CA LEU A 404 4.25 20.36 -22.47
C LEU A 404 4.13 21.05 -23.83
N ARG A 405 4.12 22.38 -23.87
CA ARG A 405 4.09 23.16 -25.12
C ARG A 405 5.35 22.92 -25.97
N VAL A 406 6.53 22.96 -25.35
CA VAL A 406 7.82 22.68 -25.99
C VAL A 406 7.89 21.26 -26.55
N ALA A 407 7.35 20.27 -25.82
CA ALA A 407 7.31 18.89 -26.28
C ALA A 407 6.36 18.69 -27.47
N ARG A 408 5.25 19.43 -27.53
CA ARG A 408 4.25 19.33 -28.61
C ARG A 408 4.65 20.08 -29.88
N ALA A 409 5.51 21.09 -29.78
CA ALA A 409 5.89 21.94 -30.90
C ALA A 409 6.65 21.19 -32.03
N GLU A 410 6.56 21.73 -33.24
CA GLU A 410 7.21 21.18 -34.42
C GLU A 410 8.75 21.29 -34.31
N PRO A 411 9.51 20.23 -34.63
CA PRO A 411 10.98 20.28 -34.58
C PRO A 411 11.55 21.42 -35.42
N GLY A 412 12.51 22.16 -34.85
CA GLY A 412 13.14 23.30 -35.51
C GLY A 412 12.39 24.62 -35.37
N THR A 413 11.27 24.64 -34.65
CA THR A 413 10.57 25.87 -34.27
C THR A 413 11.01 26.37 -32.89
N GLU A 414 10.74 27.64 -32.61
CA GLU A 414 10.89 28.23 -31.28
C GLU A 414 9.50 28.44 -30.67
N VAL A 415 9.43 28.24 -29.35
CA VAL A 415 8.22 28.32 -28.55
C VAL A 415 8.42 29.39 -27.50
N GLU A 416 7.45 30.29 -27.36
CA GLU A 416 7.42 31.23 -26.24
C GLU A 416 7.01 30.50 -24.96
N VAL A 417 7.85 30.61 -23.93
CA VAL A 417 7.58 30.14 -22.57
C VAL A 417 7.68 31.33 -21.62
N ALA A 418 6.61 31.59 -20.88
CA ALA A 418 6.53 32.66 -19.91
C ALA A 418 6.43 32.05 -18.50
N ILE A 419 7.35 32.44 -17.61
CA ILE A 419 7.39 32.01 -16.21
C ILE A 419 7.73 33.23 -15.35
N GLY A 420 6.94 33.49 -14.30
CA GLY A 420 7.20 34.57 -13.35
C GLY A 420 7.26 35.95 -14.02
N GLY A 421 6.45 36.16 -15.07
CA GLY A 421 6.43 37.41 -15.85
C GLY A 421 7.57 37.59 -16.85
N THR A 422 8.54 36.65 -16.93
CA THR A 422 9.60 36.67 -17.95
C THR A 422 9.27 35.71 -19.08
N THR A 423 9.44 36.17 -20.32
CA THR A 423 9.21 35.36 -21.52
C THR A 423 10.54 35.04 -22.20
N ARG A 424 10.74 33.76 -22.53
CA ARG A 424 11.89 33.24 -23.27
C ARG A 424 11.41 32.52 -24.53
N LEU A 425 12.17 32.68 -25.63
CA LEU A 425 12.06 31.81 -26.79
C LEU A 425 12.95 30.59 -26.55
N VAL A 426 12.33 29.41 -26.53
CA VAL A 426 13.03 28.13 -26.34
C VAL A 426 12.75 27.21 -27.52
N PRO A 427 13.74 26.45 -28.01
CA PRO A 427 13.55 25.57 -29.15
C PRO A 427 12.62 24.41 -28.81
N ALA A 428 11.81 23.98 -29.78
CA ALA A 428 11.04 22.74 -29.68
C ALA A 428 11.99 21.56 -29.39
N TRP A 429 11.66 20.77 -28.36
CA TRP A 429 12.58 19.77 -27.83
C TRP A 429 12.10 18.34 -28.13
N ARG A 430 12.92 17.58 -28.88
CA ARG A 430 12.77 16.15 -29.11
C ARG A 430 14.08 15.41 -28.77
N SER A 431 14.47 15.39 -27.50
CA SER A 431 15.45 14.39 -27.02
C SER A 431 14.75 13.12 -26.53
N SER A 432 15.52 12.14 -26.06
CA SER A 432 15.02 10.96 -25.35
C SER A 432 14.20 11.29 -24.09
N TYR A 433 14.25 12.53 -23.60
CA TYR A 433 13.52 12.98 -22.42
C TYR A 433 12.30 13.81 -22.85
N ARG A 434 11.11 13.22 -22.71
CA ARG A 434 9.80 13.83 -22.93
C ARG A 434 9.06 13.87 -21.59
N PRO A 435 8.19 14.88 -21.35
CA PRO A 435 7.23 14.79 -20.27
C PRO A 435 6.50 13.45 -20.31
N ASN A 436 6.36 12.78 -19.16
CA ASN A 436 5.60 11.53 -19.05
C ASN A 436 4.21 11.78 -18.42
N PRO A 437 3.30 10.78 -18.39
CA PRO A 437 1.98 10.93 -17.76
C PRO A 437 1.99 11.45 -16.33
N HIS A 438 3.00 11.09 -15.53
CA HIS A 438 3.15 11.57 -14.16
C HIS A 438 3.50 13.07 -14.10
N GLN A 439 4.40 13.54 -14.97
CA GLN A 439 4.73 14.97 -15.08
C GLN A 439 3.55 15.79 -15.62
N TRP A 440 2.77 15.23 -16.54
CA TRP A 440 1.51 15.85 -16.98
C TRP A 440 0.51 15.97 -15.83
N GLN A 441 0.35 14.92 -15.02
CA GLN A 441 -0.53 14.92 -13.84
C GLN A 441 -0.15 16.04 -12.86
N GLN A 442 1.15 16.19 -12.56
CA GLN A 442 1.66 17.27 -11.73
C GLN A 442 1.35 18.66 -12.32
N ALA A 443 1.59 18.87 -13.62
CA ALA A 443 1.31 20.14 -14.29
C ALA A 443 -0.20 20.49 -14.23
N VAL A 444 -1.07 19.51 -14.46
CA VAL A 444 -2.53 19.68 -14.37
C VAL A 444 -2.95 20.00 -12.94
N ALA A 445 -2.46 19.26 -11.95
CA ALA A 445 -2.79 19.51 -10.55
C ALA A 445 -2.42 20.95 -10.15
N LEU A 446 -1.19 21.39 -10.45
CA LEU A 446 -0.74 22.78 -10.21
C LEU A 446 -1.64 23.80 -10.91
N ALA A 447 -1.95 23.61 -12.19
CA ALA A 447 -2.83 24.49 -12.95
C ALA A 447 -4.27 24.53 -12.39
N LEU A 448 -4.77 23.40 -11.86
CA LEU A 448 -6.07 23.32 -11.21
C LEU A 448 -6.10 23.98 -9.82
N VAL A 449 -5.01 23.95 -9.07
CA VAL A 449 -4.93 24.66 -7.79
C VAL A 449 -4.95 26.17 -8.01
N VAL A 450 -4.07 26.68 -8.90
CA VAL A 450 -3.93 28.12 -9.19
C VAL A 450 -5.13 28.66 -9.95
N GLY A 451 -5.75 27.83 -10.78
CA GLY A 451 -6.85 28.23 -11.65
C GLY A 451 -6.44 29.00 -12.90
N ALA A 452 -5.16 28.93 -13.28
CA ALA A 452 -4.61 29.63 -14.43
C ALA A 452 -5.06 28.98 -15.75
N ARG A 453 -5.93 29.69 -16.50
CA ARG A 453 -6.51 29.18 -17.76
C ARG A 453 -5.46 28.86 -18.83
N LYS A 454 -4.43 29.69 -18.97
CA LYS A 454 -3.39 29.51 -20.00
C LYS A 454 -2.56 28.24 -19.72
N PRO A 455 -1.95 28.05 -18.52
CA PRO A 455 -1.31 26.79 -18.17
C PRO A 455 -2.19 25.56 -18.35
N LEU A 456 -3.46 25.62 -17.93
CA LEU A 456 -4.38 24.50 -18.06
C LEU A 456 -4.65 24.16 -19.54
N ALA A 457 -4.78 25.16 -20.42
CA ALA A 457 -5.01 24.94 -21.84
C ALA A 457 -3.86 24.15 -22.50
N ASP A 458 -2.61 24.45 -22.16
CA ASP A 458 -1.47 23.69 -22.72
C ASP A 458 -1.43 22.23 -22.27
N CYS A 459 -1.93 21.95 -21.06
CA CYS A 459 -2.07 20.58 -20.56
C CYS A 459 -3.15 19.80 -21.32
N VAL A 460 -4.28 20.46 -21.61
CA VAL A 460 -5.44 19.85 -22.30
C VAL A 460 -5.14 19.56 -23.78
N LEU A 461 -4.26 20.33 -24.41
CA LEU A 461 -3.91 20.17 -25.82
C LEU A 461 -2.92 19.02 -26.12
N VAL A 462 -2.53 18.23 -25.12
CA VAL A 462 -1.77 16.99 -25.32
C VAL A 462 -2.63 15.95 -26.05
N GLU A 463 -2.04 15.19 -26.98
CA GLU A 463 -2.75 14.16 -27.73
C GLU A 463 -3.08 12.94 -26.83
N PRO A 464 -4.26 12.29 -26.97
CA PRO A 464 -4.66 11.17 -26.12
C PRO A 464 -3.67 10.00 -26.10
N GLU A 465 -2.98 9.74 -27.21
CA GLU A 465 -1.97 8.68 -27.33
C GLU A 465 -0.79 8.87 -26.36
N PHE A 466 -0.62 10.07 -25.80
CA PHE A 466 0.35 10.35 -24.74
C PHE A 466 0.16 9.49 -23.49
N PHE A 467 -1.08 9.06 -23.22
CA PHE A 467 -1.43 8.20 -22.08
C PHE A 467 -1.53 6.72 -22.46
N ALA A 468 -1.28 6.37 -23.72
CA ALA A 468 -1.32 4.97 -24.15
C ALA A 468 -0.17 4.20 -23.51
N GLU A 469 -0.49 3.09 -22.85
CA GLU A 469 0.50 2.24 -22.20
C GLU A 469 0.71 0.95 -23.00
N ASP A 470 1.98 0.58 -23.23
CA ASP A 470 2.39 -0.62 -23.98
C ASP A 470 2.10 -1.92 -23.19
N GLY A 471 0.82 -2.28 -23.10
CA GLY A 471 0.35 -3.59 -22.63
C GLY A 471 0.29 -3.79 -21.11
N ARG A 472 0.67 -2.81 -20.28
CA ARG A 472 0.55 -2.87 -18.80
C ARG A 472 0.01 -1.55 -18.21
N PRO A 473 -1.30 -1.31 -18.23
CA PRO A 473 -1.91 -0.06 -17.76
C PRO A 473 -1.64 0.17 -16.26
N SER A 474 -1.14 1.36 -15.93
CA SER A 474 -0.92 1.87 -14.59
C SER A 474 -2.15 2.65 -14.11
N PRO A 475 -2.42 2.69 -12.79
CA PRO A 475 -3.53 3.48 -12.25
C PRO A 475 -3.34 4.97 -12.53
N GLY A 476 -2.08 5.44 -12.56
CA GLY A 476 -1.70 6.81 -12.89
C GLY A 476 -2.06 7.19 -14.33
N GLY A 477 -1.60 6.43 -15.32
CA GLY A 477 -1.90 6.72 -16.73
C GLY A 477 -3.39 6.63 -17.06
N ALA A 478 -4.09 5.63 -16.51
CA ALA A 478 -5.53 5.51 -16.67
C ALA A 478 -6.30 6.69 -16.04
N TYR A 479 -5.89 7.15 -14.85
CA TYR A 479 -6.43 8.37 -14.23
C TYR A 479 -6.16 9.62 -15.09
N CYS A 480 -4.95 9.76 -15.64
CA CYS A 480 -4.60 10.88 -16.50
C CYS A 480 -5.47 10.94 -17.76
N ALA A 481 -5.71 9.80 -18.41
CA ALA A 481 -6.60 9.72 -19.56
C ALA A 481 -8.03 10.17 -19.21
N ALA A 482 -8.59 9.69 -18.10
CA ALA A 482 -9.93 10.07 -17.65
C ALA A 482 -10.03 11.57 -17.29
N LEU A 483 -9.00 12.12 -16.63
CA LEU A 483 -8.92 13.54 -16.28
C LEU A 483 -8.78 14.40 -17.53
N HIS A 484 -7.99 13.96 -18.51
CA HIS A 484 -7.80 14.65 -19.78
C HIS A 484 -9.12 14.75 -20.56
N ASP A 485 -9.83 13.64 -20.70
CA ASP A 485 -11.14 13.62 -21.38
C ASP A 485 -12.16 14.53 -20.68
N TYR A 486 -12.20 14.49 -19.35
CA TYR A 486 -13.06 15.38 -18.55
C TYR A 486 -12.74 16.85 -18.79
N LEU A 487 -11.45 17.23 -18.77
CA LEU A 487 -11.03 18.62 -18.98
C LEU A 487 -11.21 19.10 -20.43
N ARG A 488 -11.18 18.21 -21.41
CA ARG A 488 -11.50 18.49 -22.81
C ARG A 488 -13.00 18.70 -23.06
N GLY A 489 -13.85 18.25 -22.15
CA GLY A 489 -15.30 18.24 -22.34
C GLY A 489 -15.75 17.22 -23.40
N VAL A 490 -14.96 16.17 -23.64
CA VAL A 490 -15.40 14.97 -24.37
C VAL A 490 -16.01 13.97 -23.37
N ASP A 491 -16.61 12.89 -23.87
CA ASP A 491 -17.18 11.84 -22.99
C ASP A 491 -16.06 11.12 -22.21
N PRO A 492 -15.97 11.30 -20.87
CA PRO A 492 -14.90 10.72 -20.08
C PRO A 492 -15.26 9.36 -19.47
N GLU A 493 -16.51 8.88 -19.60
CA GLU A 493 -16.98 7.64 -18.96
C GLU A 493 -16.15 6.40 -19.38
N PRO A 494 -15.78 6.20 -20.66
CA PRO A 494 -14.98 5.04 -21.05
C PRO A 494 -13.59 5.01 -20.40
N ALA A 495 -12.91 6.16 -20.36
CA ALA A 495 -11.61 6.30 -19.72
C ALA A 495 -11.72 6.17 -18.19
N MET A 496 -12.80 6.69 -17.61
CA MET A 496 -13.09 6.58 -16.18
C MET A 496 -13.35 5.13 -15.75
N ASP A 497 -14.14 4.37 -16.51
CA ASP A 497 -14.39 2.94 -16.24
C ASP A 497 -13.11 2.12 -16.33
N HIS A 498 -12.23 2.46 -17.28
CA HIS A 498 -10.90 1.87 -17.36
C HIS A 498 -10.06 2.20 -16.11
N ALA A 499 -10.02 3.47 -15.69
CA ALA A 499 -9.31 3.90 -14.49
C ALA A 499 -9.81 3.21 -13.21
N LEU A 500 -11.13 3.11 -13.04
CA LEU A 500 -11.74 2.40 -11.90
C LEU A 500 -11.37 0.91 -11.89
N THR A 501 -11.40 0.26 -13.06
CA THR A 501 -11.04 -1.16 -13.18
C THR A 501 -9.55 -1.40 -12.90
N THR A 502 -8.68 -0.53 -13.43
CA THR A 502 -7.22 -0.62 -13.22
C THR A 502 -6.85 -0.38 -11.76
N ALA A 503 -7.45 0.65 -11.12
CA ALA A 503 -7.25 0.92 -9.70
C ALA A 503 -7.70 -0.25 -8.81
N ALA A 504 -8.85 -0.86 -9.09
CA ALA A 504 -9.35 -2.01 -8.34
C ALA A 504 -8.44 -3.24 -8.44
N ARG A 505 -7.75 -3.45 -9.57
CA ARG A 505 -6.81 -4.57 -9.76
C ARG A 505 -5.51 -4.40 -8.98
N MET A 506 -5.09 -3.16 -8.72
CA MET A 506 -3.78 -2.82 -8.14
C MET A 506 -3.87 -2.37 -6.68
N ALA A 507 -5.01 -2.58 -6.02
CA ALA A 507 -5.24 -2.23 -4.62
C ALA A 507 -4.53 -3.18 -3.63
N ASP A 508 -3.22 -3.39 -3.78
CA ASP A 508 -2.39 -4.17 -2.82
C ASP A 508 -1.90 -3.33 -1.63
N GLY A 509 -2.13 -2.01 -1.67
CA GLY A 509 -1.83 -1.08 -0.59
C GLY A 509 -0.38 -0.59 -0.52
N SER A 510 0.49 -1.02 -1.44
CA SER A 510 1.89 -0.58 -1.52
C SER A 510 2.00 0.87 -2.04
N PHE A 511 1.11 1.27 -2.94
CA PHE A 511 1.06 2.58 -3.60
C PHE A 511 -0.22 3.35 -3.24
N LEU A 512 -0.13 4.69 -3.19
CA LEU A 512 -1.31 5.56 -3.05
C LEU A 512 -1.93 5.77 -4.44
N ALA A 513 -3.09 5.15 -4.69
CA ALA A 513 -3.76 5.30 -5.97
C ALA A 513 -4.18 6.77 -6.21
N PRO A 514 -4.21 7.25 -7.47
CA PRO A 514 -4.81 8.54 -7.79
C PRO A 514 -6.28 8.58 -7.33
N PRO A 515 -6.87 9.77 -7.12
CA PRO A 515 -8.21 9.91 -6.56
C PRO A 515 -9.31 9.65 -7.62
N VAL A 516 -9.32 8.46 -8.22
CA VAL A 516 -10.25 8.04 -9.31
C VAL A 516 -11.70 8.13 -8.84
N SER A 517 -11.99 7.68 -7.61
CA SER A 517 -13.33 7.76 -7.02
C SER A 517 -13.82 9.20 -6.91
N LEU A 518 -12.94 10.15 -6.57
CA LEU A 518 -13.26 11.58 -6.48
C LEU A 518 -13.55 12.17 -7.86
N LEU A 519 -12.70 11.87 -8.85
CA LEU A 519 -12.89 12.33 -10.23
C LEU A 519 -14.19 11.79 -10.84
N SER A 520 -14.57 10.53 -10.55
CA SER A 520 -15.84 9.96 -11.03
C SER A 520 -17.08 10.74 -10.56
N GLN A 521 -17.00 11.43 -9.41
CA GLN A 521 -18.11 12.27 -8.92
C GLN A 521 -18.23 13.57 -9.72
N LEU A 522 -17.09 14.13 -10.15
CA LEU A 522 -17.07 15.29 -11.06
C LEU A 522 -17.65 14.92 -12.43
N VAL A 523 -17.24 13.77 -12.97
CA VAL A 523 -17.79 13.22 -14.23
C VAL A 523 -19.31 13.08 -14.14
N GLN A 524 -19.82 12.53 -13.04
CA GLN A 524 -21.26 12.35 -12.84
C GLN A 524 -22.04 13.65 -12.56
N GLY A 525 -21.35 14.74 -12.22
CA GLY A 525 -22.00 15.95 -11.74
C GLY A 525 -22.59 15.81 -10.32
N ASP A 526 -22.13 14.85 -9.52
CA ASP A 526 -22.67 14.59 -8.19
C ASP A 526 -21.90 15.35 -7.09
N GLN A 527 -22.38 16.55 -6.78
CA GLN A 527 -21.80 17.41 -5.75
C GLN A 527 -21.78 16.80 -4.34
N GLN A 528 -22.83 16.07 -3.95
CA GLN A 528 -22.87 15.42 -2.63
C GLN A 528 -21.90 14.23 -2.60
N GLY A 529 -21.87 13.43 -3.66
CA GLY A 529 -20.90 12.37 -3.84
C GLY A 529 -19.46 12.89 -3.81
N PHE A 530 -19.19 14.02 -4.49
CA PHE A 530 -17.87 14.65 -4.49
C PHE A 530 -17.38 14.99 -3.08
N ALA A 531 -18.22 15.61 -2.25
CA ALA A 531 -17.85 15.94 -0.87
C ALA A 531 -17.54 14.69 -0.04
N LEU A 532 -18.32 13.61 -0.21
CA LEU A 532 -18.08 12.34 0.48
C LEU A 532 -16.79 11.65 0.02
N ALA A 533 -16.56 11.58 -1.30
CA ALA A 533 -15.36 11.00 -1.89
C ALA A 533 -14.10 11.82 -1.57
N LEU A 534 -14.22 13.13 -1.41
CA LEU A 534 -13.11 14.02 -1.02
C LEU A 534 -12.66 13.71 0.41
N ALA A 535 -13.59 13.47 1.33
CA ALA A 535 -13.25 13.03 2.69
C ALA A 535 -12.55 11.67 2.68
N ASP A 536 -13.05 10.70 1.89
CA ASP A 536 -12.43 9.38 1.73
C ASP A 536 -10.99 9.51 1.16
N ALA A 537 -10.77 10.33 0.13
CA ALA A 537 -9.46 10.52 -0.48
C ALA A 537 -8.45 11.18 0.48
N LEU A 538 -8.89 12.11 1.32
CA LEU A 538 -8.03 12.73 2.34
C LEU A 538 -7.68 11.75 3.47
N GLU A 539 -8.63 10.91 3.89
CA GLU A 539 -8.39 9.87 4.88
C GLU A 539 -7.44 8.79 4.33
N GLU A 540 -7.60 8.38 3.08
CA GLU A 540 -6.70 7.45 2.39
C GLU A 540 -5.28 8.01 2.26
N HIS A 541 -5.15 9.29 1.88
CA HIS A 541 -3.87 10.00 1.87
C HIS A 541 -3.22 9.97 3.26
N ARG A 542 -3.95 10.40 4.29
CA ARG A 542 -3.46 10.37 5.68
C ARG A 542 -2.97 8.98 6.07
N GLU A 543 -3.78 7.95 5.83
CA GLU A 543 -3.46 6.57 6.18
C GLU A 543 -2.22 6.06 5.44
N HIS A 544 -2.05 6.38 4.17
CA HIS A 544 -0.85 6.01 3.39
C HIS A 544 0.44 6.53 4.05
N TYR A 545 0.44 7.77 4.52
CA TYR A 545 1.60 8.41 5.15
C TYR A 545 1.80 8.04 6.64
N THR A 546 0.92 7.21 7.23
CA THR A 546 1.16 6.62 8.56
C THR A 546 2.10 5.41 8.54
N VAL A 547 2.39 4.86 7.35
CA VAL A 547 3.19 3.63 7.20
C VAL A 547 4.68 3.97 7.28
N GLY A 548 5.38 3.37 8.25
CA GLY A 548 6.84 3.50 8.37
C GLY A 548 7.33 4.94 8.32
N ASP A 549 8.31 5.20 7.45
CA ASP A 549 8.92 6.52 7.30
C ASP A 549 8.25 7.41 6.24
N ARG A 550 7.15 6.96 5.63
CA ARG A 550 6.47 7.72 4.56
C ARG A 550 6.06 9.10 5.04
N GLY A 551 5.68 9.27 6.30
CA GLY A 551 5.32 10.58 6.86
C GLY A 551 6.44 11.64 6.83
N LYS A 552 7.69 11.25 6.56
CA LYS A 552 8.82 12.19 6.33
C LYS A 552 8.83 12.77 4.91
N ASP A 553 8.12 12.15 3.97
CA ASP A 553 7.98 12.61 2.58
C ASP A 553 7.21 13.94 2.53
N MET A 554 7.66 14.88 1.70
CA MET A 554 7.00 16.18 1.51
C MET A 554 5.55 16.03 1.02
N GLU A 555 5.26 14.98 0.26
CA GLU A 555 3.90 14.67 -0.21
C GLU A 555 2.93 14.37 0.95
N ALA A 556 3.44 14.01 2.13
CA ALA A 556 2.62 13.84 3.33
C ALA A 556 1.94 15.15 3.75
N ALA A 557 2.40 16.32 3.27
CA ALA A 557 1.79 17.61 3.56
C ALA A 557 0.44 17.81 2.86
N VAL A 558 0.36 17.47 1.56
CA VAL A 558 -0.80 17.73 0.68
C VAL A 558 -0.79 16.74 -0.49
N ASN A 559 -1.95 16.19 -0.83
CA ASN A 559 -2.15 15.51 -2.10
C ASN A 559 -2.55 16.53 -3.18
N LEU A 560 -1.68 16.78 -4.16
CA LEU A 560 -1.89 17.81 -5.17
C LEU A 560 -3.09 17.53 -6.08
N ASP A 561 -3.37 16.28 -6.44
CA ASP A 561 -4.54 15.94 -7.25
C ASP A 561 -5.83 16.21 -6.48
N VAL A 562 -5.90 15.78 -5.22
CA VAL A 562 -7.07 16.00 -4.37
C VAL A 562 -7.31 17.50 -4.15
N LEU A 563 -6.26 18.27 -3.86
CA LEU A 563 -6.35 19.73 -3.74
C LEU A 563 -6.76 20.39 -5.07
N GLY A 564 -6.17 19.97 -6.19
CA GLY A 564 -6.49 20.48 -7.53
C GLY A 564 -7.96 20.25 -7.90
N LEU A 565 -8.48 19.04 -7.66
CA LEU A 565 -9.89 18.72 -7.89
C LEU A 565 -10.83 19.50 -6.95
N ALA A 566 -10.46 19.73 -5.69
CA ALA A 566 -11.22 20.56 -4.76
C ALA A 566 -11.25 22.04 -5.20
N CYS A 567 -10.12 22.60 -5.62
CA CYS A 567 -10.05 23.95 -6.19
C CYS A 567 -10.85 24.07 -7.50
N HIS A 568 -10.81 23.04 -8.35
CA HIS A 568 -11.63 22.97 -9.55
C HIS A 568 -13.13 22.96 -9.24
N ALA A 569 -13.56 22.12 -8.30
CA ALA A 569 -14.95 22.05 -7.84
C ALA A 569 -15.45 23.42 -7.34
N ARG A 570 -14.64 24.13 -6.53
CA ARG A 570 -14.96 25.50 -6.09
C ARG A 570 -15.13 26.46 -7.26
N ARG A 571 -14.23 26.42 -8.24
CA ARG A 571 -14.27 27.29 -9.42
C ARG A 571 -15.48 27.05 -10.33
N ILE A 572 -16.02 25.83 -10.36
CA ILE A 572 -17.30 25.52 -11.05
C ILE A 572 -18.53 25.75 -10.16
N GLY A 573 -18.37 26.36 -8.98
CA GLY A 573 -19.46 26.77 -8.09
C GLY A 573 -19.88 25.72 -7.05
N TRP A 574 -19.16 24.61 -6.93
CA TRP A 574 -19.49 23.57 -5.95
C TRP A 574 -18.91 23.92 -4.57
N PRO A 575 -19.66 23.73 -3.47
CA PRO A 575 -19.14 23.85 -2.13
C PRO A 575 -18.16 22.71 -1.84
N VAL A 576 -17.15 23.02 -1.02
CA VAL A 576 -16.22 22.04 -0.44
C VAL A 576 -16.43 22.08 1.08
N PRO A 577 -17.44 21.35 1.60
CA PRO A 577 -17.80 21.36 3.01
C PRO A 577 -16.88 20.45 3.83
N ILE A 578 -15.56 20.62 3.68
CA ILE A 578 -14.55 19.82 4.36
C ILE A 578 -13.51 20.75 4.97
N ARG A 579 -13.16 20.51 6.23
CA ARG A 579 -12.10 21.20 6.93
C ARG A 579 -10.93 20.23 7.11
N SER A 580 -9.80 20.57 6.52
CA SER A 580 -8.61 19.76 6.62
C SER A 580 -7.36 20.60 6.38
N PRO A 581 -6.27 20.40 7.13
CA PRO A 581 -4.97 20.99 6.82
C PRO A 581 -4.39 20.52 5.47
N TYR A 582 -4.93 19.45 4.87
CA TYR A 582 -4.61 19.03 3.51
C TYR A 582 -5.26 19.93 2.43
N LEU A 583 -6.23 20.76 2.82
CA LEU A 583 -6.96 21.68 1.95
C LEU A 583 -6.80 23.12 2.47
N PRO A 584 -5.63 23.77 2.26
CA PRO A 584 -5.36 25.10 2.81
C PRO A 584 -6.44 26.11 2.43
N GLU A 585 -7.07 26.71 3.44
CA GLU A 585 -8.24 27.56 3.22
C GLU A 585 -7.90 28.82 2.42
N GLY A 586 -6.70 29.38 2.60
CA GLY A 586 -6.21 30.52 1.82
C GLY A 586 -6.16 30.23 0.31
N LEU A 587 -5.80 29.01 -0.08
CA LEU A 587 -5.80 28.58 -1.48
C LEU A 587 -7.22 28.34 -2.01
N LEU A 588 -8.08 27.71 -1.20
CA LEU A 588 -9.49 27.51 -1.55
C LEU A 588 -10.30 28.81 -1.68
N ARG A 589 -9.86 29.91 -1.07
CA ARG A 589 -10.48 31.25 -1.15
C ARG A 589 -9.83 32.19 -2.17
N SER A 590 -8.62 31.89 -2.64
CA SER A 590 -7.79 32.77 -3.47
C SER A 590 -8.47 33.30 -4.75
N TRP A 591 -9.51 32.62 -5.25
CA TRP A 591 -10.28 33.02 -6.43
C TRP A 591 -11.44 33.99 -6.15
N GLU A 592 -11.86 34.15 -4.88
CA GLU A 592 -12.92 35.09 -4.50
C GLU A 592 -12.44 36.55 -4.59
N TYR A 593 -11.11 36.75 -4.55
CA TYR A 593 -10.45 38.03 -4.77
C TYR A 593 -9.71 37.95 -6.10
N GLY A 594 -10.39 38.21 -7.23
CA GLY A 594 -9.78 38.17 -8.57
C GLY A 594 -8.42 38.88 -8.60
N ARG A 595 -7.34 38.09 -8.55
CA ARG A 595 -5.94 38.51 -8.69
C ARG A 595 -5.37 37.94 -9.98
#